data_AF-A0A0U2XBR1-F1
#
_entry.id   AF-A0A0U2XBR1-F1
#
_cell.length_a   1.000
_cell.length_b   1.000
_cell.length_c   1.000
_cell.angle_alpha   90.00
_cell.angle_beta   90.00
_cell.angle_gamma   90.00
#
_symmetry.space_group_name_H-M   'P 1'
#
loop_
_entity.id
_entity.type
_entity.pdbx_description
1 polymer ?
#
loop_
_entity_poly.entity_id
_entity_poly.type
_entity_poly.pdbx_seq_one_letter_code
_entity_poly.pdbx_strand_id
1 'polypeptide(L)'
;MLIITLSCLFIVLKVVGTFLTLNFLPIQDPETLTMEEKFKLQKEFSINYDLGNSMINLSKLFFVVLIAYSIYSLYVFWRITHSDNSVFIK
;
A
#
# COMPACT_ATOMS: atom_id res chain seq x y z
N MET A 1 11.22 3.99 -14.94
CA MET A 1 11.70 4.67 -13.71
C MET A 1 10.55 4.95 -12.73
N LEU A 2 9.47 5.63 -13.15
CA LEU A 2 8.35 6.02 -12.27
C LEU A 2 7.70 4.85 -11.51
N ILE A 3 7.40 3.72 -12.19
CA ILE A 3 6.82 2.51 -11.55
C ILE A 3 7.69 2.03 -10.39
N ILE A 4 9.01 1.94 -10.60
CA ILE A 4 9.96 1.47 -9.57
C ILE A 4 9.96 2.43 -8.38
N THR A 5 9.98 3.74 -8.63
CA THR A 5 9.93 4.76 -7.57
C THR A 5 8.65 4.67 -6.74
N LEU A 6 7.49 4.60 -7.41
CA LEU A 6 6.20 4.48 -6.74
C LEU A 6 6.09 3.17 -5.94
N SER A 7 6.55 2.06 -6.49
CA SER A 7 6.61 0.76 -5.81
C SER A 7 7.50 0.80 -4.57
N CYS A 8 8.71 1.38 -4.68
CA CYS A 8 9.63 1.51 -3.56
C CYS A 8 9.01 2.35 -2.44
N LEU A 9 8.43 3.50 -2.79
CA LEU A 9 7.82 4.39 -1.81
C LEU A 9 6.58 3.77 -1.15
N PHE A 10 5.76 3.05 -1.92
CA PHE A 10 4.66 2.24 -1.37
C PHE A 10 5.17 1.23 -0.34
N ILE A 11 6.19 0.44 -0.67
CA ILE A 11 6.74 -0.59 0.21
C ILE A 11 7.31 0.04 1.48
N VAL A 12 8.14 1.08 1.35
CA VAL A 12 8.77 1.75 2.50
C VAL A 12 7.72 2.33 3.43
N LEU A 13 6.75 3.09 2.91
CA LEU A 13 5.69 3.67 3.75
C LEU A 13 4.85 2.59 4.44
N LYS A 14 4.54 1.50 3.73
CA LYS A 14 3.75 0.41 4.28
C LYS A 14 4.49 -0.34 5.38
N VAL A 15 5.77 -0.65 5.16
CA VAL A 15 6.62 -1.37 6.11
C VAL A 15 6.87 -0.52 7.35
N VAL A 16 7.34 0.72 7.19
CA VAL A 16 7.60 1.64 8.31
C VAL A 16 6.31 1.92 9.07
N GLY A 17 5.21 2.22 8.37
CA GLY A 17 3.92 2.44 9.00
C GLY A 17 3.44 1.22 9.80
N THR A 18 3.64 0.00 9.26
CA THR A 18 3.33 -1.23 9.98
C THR A 18 4.14 -1.34 11.27
N PHE A 19 5.46 -1.17 11.19
CA PHE A 19 6.34 -1.22 12.37
C PHE A 19 5.93 -0.20 13.44
N LEU A 20 5.53 1.01 13.04
CA LEU A 20 5.07 2.04 13.97
C LEU A 20 3.76 1.67 14.67
N THR A 21 2.89 0.89 14.02
CA THR A 21 1.60 0.42 14.56
C THR A 21 1.65 -0.94 15.26
N LEU A 22 2.79 -1.64 15.23
CA LEU A 22 2.93 -2.93 15.90
C LEU A 22 2.76 -2.74 17.41
N ASN A 23 1.96 -3.61 18.02
CA ASN A 23 1.85 -3.72 19.45
C ASN A 23 2.98 -4.64 19.96
N PHE A 24 3.81 -4.14 20.86
CA PHE A 24 4.92 -4.92 21.43
C PHE A 24 4.54 -5.67 22.71
N LEU A 25 3.29 -5.56 23.18
CA LEU A 25 2.83 -6.34 24.32
C LEU A 25 2.45 -7.77 23.92
N PRO A 26 2.94 -8.79 24.64
CA PRO A 26 2.37 -10.12 24.59
C PRO A 26 0.98 -10.08 25.26
N ILE A 27 -0.08 -10.09 24.46
CA ILE A 27 -1.44 -10.25 24.97
C ILE A 27 -1.61 -11.73 25.32
N GLN A 28 -1.78 -12.02 26.61
CA GLN A 28 -1.89 -13.40 27.10
C GLN A 28 -3.19 -14.07 26.64
N ASP A 29 -4.32 -13.35 26.63
CA ASP A 29 -5.63 -13.87 26.20
C ASP A 29 -6.38 -12.88 25.28
N PRO A 30 -6.00 -12.76 24.00
CA PRO A 30 -6.58 -11.76 23.09
C PRO A 30 -8.07 -11.99 22.79
N GLU A 31 -8.61 -13.17 23.05
CA GLU A 31 -10.02 -13.49 22.81
C GLU A 31 -10.95 -12.92 23.87
N THR A 32 -10.41 -12.56 25.04
CA THR A 32 -11.17 -11.97 26.14
C THR A 32 -11.40 -10.46 25.99
N LEU A 33 -10.64 -9.81 25.10
CA LEU A 33 -10.71 -8.37 24.87
C LEU A 33 -11.74 -8.03 23.79
N THR A 34 -12.56 -7.03 24.07
CA THR A 34 -13.42 -6.41 23.06
C THR A 34 -12.59 -5.70 21.98
N MET A 35 -13.19 -5.43 20.82
CA MET A 35 -12.49 -4.71 19.73
C MET A 35 -12.06 -3.30 20.14
N GLU A 36 -12.83 -2.61 20.98
CA GLU A 36 -12.45 -1.29 21.50
C GLU A 36 -11.24 -1.36 22.41
N GLU A 37 -11.16 -2.36 23.29
CA GLU A 37 -10.02 -2.54 24.19
C GLU A 37 -8.76 -2.91 23.40
N LYS A 38 -8.87 -3.79 22.40
CA LYS A 38 -7.76 -4.09 21.48
C LYS A 38 -7.22 -2.84 20.79
N PHE A 39 -8.12 -1.97 20.34
CA PHE A 39 -7.74 -0.72 19.69
C PHE A 39 -7.07 0.26 20.67
N LYS A 40 -7.60 0.39 21.89
CA LYS A 40 -6.99 1.23 22.94
C LYS A 40 -5.58 0.74 23.29
N LEU A 41 -5.44 -0.56 23.53
CA LEU A 41 -4.14 -1.18 23.82
C LEU A 41 -3.18 -1.02 22.65
N GLN A 42 -3.63 -1.23 21.41
CA GLN A 42 -2.78 -1.02 20.25
C GLN A 42 -2.31 0.44 20.15
N LYS A 43 -3.18 1.42 20.44
CA LYS A 43 -2.78 2.82 20.46
C LYS A 43 -1.75 3.13 21.54
N GLU A 44 -1.97 2.64 22.75
CA GLU A 44 -1.12 2.89 23.92
C GLU A 44 0.27 2.25 23.78
N PHE A 45 0.35 1.03 23.23
CA PHE A 45 1.57 0.24 23.19
C PHE A 45 2.25 0.18 21.82
N SER A 46 1.71 0.88 20.83
CA SER A 46 2.42 1.14 19.57
C SER A 46 3.56 2.14 19.77
N ILE A 47 4.56 2.12 18.89
CA ILE A 47 5.60 3.15 18.87
C ILE A 47 4.97 4.51 18.55
N ASN A 48 4.15 4.56 17.51
CA ASN A 48 3.37 5.73 17.14
C ASN A 48 2.21 5.34 16.23
N TYR A 49 1.04 5.08 16.82
CA TYR A 49 -0.14 4.63 16.09
C TYR A 49 -0.58 5.63 15.01
N ASP A 50 -0.69 6.91 15.37
CA ASP A 50 -1.29 7.91 14.48
C ASP A 50 -0.37 8.19 13.28
N LEU A 51 0.94 8.29 13.50
CA LEU A 51 1.91 8.41 12.40
C LEU A 51 1.93 7.13 11.56
N GLY A 52 1.99 5.95 12.19
CA GLY A 52 2.02 4.68 11.48
C GLY A 52 0.79 4.46 10.60
N ASN A 53 -0.40 4.73 11.13
CA ASN A 53 -1.65 4.68 10.37
C ASN A 53 -1.69 5.71 9.24
N SER A 54 -1.16 6.91 9.47
CA SER A 54 -1.02 7.94 8.42
C SER A 54 -0.10 7.48 7.29
N MET A 55 1.05 6.87 7.62
CA MET A 55 1.98 6.32 6.62
C MET A 55 1.36 5.15 5.84
N ILE A 56 0.62 4.26 6.51
CA ILE A 56 -0.13 3.17 5.86
C ILE A 56 -1.20 3.74 4.93
N ASN A 57 -1.93 4.78 5.33
CA ASN A 57 -2.96 5.39 4.48
C ASN A 57 -2.34 6.12 3.29
N LEU A 58 -1.22 6.80 3.49
CA LEU A 58 -0.46 7.42 2.40
C LEU A 58 0.06 6.35 1.43
N SER A 59 0.53 5.20 1.92
CA SER A 59 0.97 4.10 1.06
C SER A 59 -0.17 3.59 0.16
N LYS A 60 -1.41 3.49 0.68
CA LYS A 60 -2.58 3.12 -0.15
C LYS A 60 -2.78 4.08 -1.32
N LEU A 61 -2.59 5.38 -1.11
CA LEU A 61 -2.68 6.38 -2.17
C LEU A 61 -1.64 6.12 -3.27
N PHE A 62 -0.38 5.87 -2.90
CA PHE A 62 0.67 5.53 -3.87
C PHE A 62 0.38 4.23 -4.62
N PHE A 63 -0.22 3.25 -3.95
CA PHE A 63 -0.64 2.00 -4.59
C PHE A 63 -1.75 2.21 -5.63
N VAL A 64 -2.74 3.06 -5.34
CA VAL A 64 -3.80 3.40 -6.31
C VAL A 64 -3.20 4.10 -7.54
N VAL A 65 -2.29 5.06 -7.34
CA VAL A 65 -1.60 5.75 -8.43
C VAL A 65 -0.78 4.78 -9.27
N LEU A 66 -0.07 3.84 -8.63
CA LEU A 66 0.70 2.80 -9.31
C LEU A 66 -0.18 1.92 -10.20
N ILE A 67 -1.35 1.49 -9.72
CA ILE A 67 -2.31 0.70 -10.48
C ILE A 67 -2.82 1.50 -11.69
N ALA A 68 -3.29 2.72 -11.47
CA ALA A 68 -3.84 3.56 -12.53
C ALA A 68 -2.80 3.81 -13.64
N TYR A 69 -1.57 4.13 -13.26
CA TYR A 69 -0.47 4.33 -14.22
C TYR A 69 -0.13 3.04 -14.98
N SER A 70 -0.12 1.89 -14.29
CA SER A 70 0.18 0.60 -14.93
C SER A 70 -0.88 0.21 -15.96
N ILE A 71 -2.17 0.41 -15.64
CA ILE A 71 -3.28 0.19 -16.58
C ILE A 71 -3.15 1.11 -17.78
N TYR A 72 -2.89 2.40 -17.57
CA TYR A 72 -2.70 3.36 -18.65
C TYR A 72 -1.53 2.97 -19.56
N SER A 73 -0.38 2.61 -18.98
CA SER A 73 0.81 2.21 -19.73
C SER A 73 0.54 0.94 -20.56
N LEU A 74 -0.18 -0.04 -20.00
CA LEU A 74 -0.57 -1.26 -20.72
C LEU A 74 -1.52 -0.95 -21.87
N TYR A 75 -2.51 -0.08 -21.65
CA TYR A 75 -3.45 0.36 -22.68
C TYR A 75 -2.74 1.05 -23.85
N VAL A 76 -1.81 1.97 -23.57
CA VAL A 76 -1.02 2.65 -24.61
C VAL A 76 -0.15 1.66 -25.38
N PHE A 77 0.53 0.75 -24.68
CA PHE A 77 1.35 -0.29 -25.31
C PHE A 77 0.52 -1.21 -26.22
N TRP A 78 -0.66 -1.64 -25.75
CA TRP A 78 -1.58 -2.45 -26.53
C TRP A 78 -2.06 -1.73 -27.78
N ARG A 79 -2.41 -0.44 -27.67
CA ARG A 79 -2.82 0.38 -28.82
C ARG A 79 -1.72 0.47 -29.88
N ILE A 80 -0.48 0.73 -29.49
CA ILE A 80 0.65 0.88 -30.42
C ILE A 80 0.88 -0.44 -31.19
N THR A 81 0.99 -1.54 -30.46
CA THR A 81 1.25 -2.87 -31.05
C THR A 81 0.13 -3.35 -31.99
N HIS A 82 -1.13 -3.04 -31.70
CA HIS A 82 -2.25 -3.42 -32.55
C HIS A 82 -2.48 -2.47 -33.73
N SER A 83 -2.12 -1.18 -33.57
CA SER A 83 -2.14 -0.22 -34.68
C SER A 83 -1.12 -0.60 -35.76
N ASP A 84 0.11 -0.98 -35.38
CA ASP A 84 1.16 -1.36 -36.32
C ASP A 84 0.82 -2.66 -37.10
N ASN A 85 0.21 -3.64 -36.45
CA ASN A 85 -0.23 -4.88 -37.13
C ASN A 85 -1.33 -4.64 -38.19
N SER A 86 -2.11 -3.56 -38.10
CA SER A 86 -3.13 -3.24 -39.09
C SER A 86 -2.58 -2.67 -40.40
N VAL A 87 -1.33 -2.18 -40.39
CA VAL A 87 -0.65 -1.60 -41.56
C VAL A 87 0.03 -2.69 -42.40
N PHE A 88 0.48 -3.78 -41.78
CA PHE A 88 1.15 -4.90 -42.48
C PHE A 88 0.19 -5.94 -43.09
N ILE A 89 -1.11 -5.86 -42.82
CA ILE A 89 -2.13 -6.81 -43.33
C ILE A 89 -2.92 -6.20 -44.52
N LYS A 90 -2.58 -5.00 -44.98
CA LYS A 90 -3.09 -4.41 -46.22
C LYS A 90 -2.08 -4.53 -47.36
#